data_AF-A0A517TM47-F1
#
_entry.id   AF-A0A517TM47-F1
#
_cell.length_a   1.000
_cell.length_b   1.000
_cell.length_c   1.000
_cell.angle_alpha   90.00
_cell.angle_beta   90.00
_cell.angle_gamma   90.00
#
_symmetry.space_group_name_H-M   'P 1'
#
loop_
_entity.id
_entity.type
_entity.pdbx_description
1 polymer ?
#
loop_
_entity_poly.entity_id
_entity_poly.type
_entity_poly.pdbx_seq_one_letter_code
_entity_poly.pdbx_strand_id
1 'polypeptide(L)'
;MNIYCLRLLSLLLAAIFTHSSDARILEIKPSQPSLGSTPPGYTVNDLLVDFEGRGLGMQMILQLDSGSIFQHELGSQFHYPPSRDLFRVAPTLEADTFLSMGGPDSSSSEVVLVVGASTEFPESGGARQFDESGIDVAWGAILPAWFPDQDDFMVARITLSDDASGRLLFAGGTDLPWSFHNYVVANGRLVPIPEPTTATLLILGVMGGGRRRRG
;
A
#
# COMPACT_ATOMS: atom_id res chain seq x y z
N MET A 1 -21.24 44.28 31.67
CA MET A 1 -20.80 43.09 30.90
C MET A 1 -19.43 42.69 31.44
N ASN A 2 -19.34 41.50 32.05
CA ASN A 2 -18.27 41.15 33.00
C ASN A 2 -17.00 40.71 32.25
N ILE A 3 -15.85 41.35 32.53
CA ILE A 3 -14.54 41.11 31.87
C ILE A 3 -14.11 39.64 31.95
N TYR A 4 -14.59 38.92 32.96
CA TYR A 4 -14.36 37.49 33.15
C TYR A 4 -15.04 36.59 32.10
N CYS A 5 -16.17 37.01 31.51
CA CYS A 5 -16.89 36.23 30.51
C CYS A 5 -16.16 36.23 29.15
N LEU A 6 -15.46 37.32 28.82
CA LEU A 6 -14.73 37.46 27.55
C LEU A 6 -13.42 36.65 27.53
N ARG A 7 -12.77 36.48 28.69
CA ARG A 7 -11.54 35.68 28.85
C ARG A 7 -11.78 34.17 28.83
N LEU A 8 -12.93 33.72 29.34
CA LEU A 8 -13.30 32.29 29.30
C LEU A 8 -13.68 31.84 27.88
N LEU A 9 -14.34 32.71 27.11
CA LEU A 9 -14.70 32.44 25.71
C LEU A 9 -13.47 32.39 24.79
N SER A 10 -12.43 33.18 25.06
CA SER A 10 -11.19 33.18 24.26
C SER A 10 -10.27 32.00 24.56
N LEU A 11 -10.25 31.49 25.80
CA LEU A 11 -9.60 30.21 26.15
C LEU A 11 -10.33 29.00 25.55
N LEU A 12 -11.67 29.03 25.47
CA LEU A 12 -12.45 27.96 24.82
C LEU A 12 -12.28 27.96 23.29
N LEU A 13 -12.16 29.13 22.65
CA LEU A 13 -11.88 29.22 21.21
C LEU A 13 -10.45 28.75 20.85
N ALA A 14 -9.46 28.96 21.71
CA ALA A 14 -8.09 28.49 21.47
C ALA A 14 -7.94 26.96 21.59
N ALA A 15 -8.82 26.30 22.35
CA ALA A 15 -8.82 24.83 22.50
C ALA A 15 -9.43 24.08 21.29
N ILE A 16 -10.13 24.78 20.39
CA ILE A 16 -10.80 24.15 19.23
C ILE A 16 -9.87 24.06 18.00
N PHE A 17 -8.69 24.69 18.02
CA PHE A 17 -7.80 24.79 16.84
C PHE A 17 -6.51 23.96 16.90
N THR A 18 -6.40 22.93 17.74
CA THR A 18 -5.17 22.10 17.82
C THR A 18 -5.41 20.60 17.76
N HIS A 19 -6.43 20.14 17.03
CA HIS A 19 -6.35 18.80 16.48
C HIS A 19 -5.43 18.92 15.27
N SER A 20 -4.14 18.59 15.41
CA SER A 20 -3.46 17.97 14.27
C SER A 20 -4.35 16.78 13.93
N SER A 21 -5.00 16.82 12.77
CA SER A 21 -5.52 15.58 12.20
C SER A 21 -4.28 14.75 11.91
N ASP A 22 -3.86 13.98 12.91
CA ASP A 22 -2.76 13.03 12.77
C ASP A 22 -3.13 12.16 11.59
N ALA A 23 -2.35 12.32 10.54
CA ALA A 23 -2.65 11.64 9.31
C ALA A 23 -2.25 10.18 9.55
N ARG A 24 -3.00 9.21 9.02
CA ARG A 24 -2.71 7.80 9.28
C ARG A 24 -3.24 6.90 8.19
N ILE A 25 -2.50 5.84 7.91
CA ILE A 25 -3.04 4.70 7.17
C ILE A 25 -3.95 3.91 8.11
N LEU A 26 -5.20 3.71 7.69
CA LEU A 26 -6.22 2.94 8.39
C LEU A 26 -6.11 1.45 8.05
N GLU A 27 -5.98 1.14 6.77
CA GLU A 27 -5.95 -0.24 6.28
C GLU A 27 -5.11 -0.33 4.99
N ILE A 28 -4.51 -1.50 4.77
CA ILE A 28 -3.86 -1.85 3.50
C ILE A 28 -4.48 -3.15 2.97
N LYS A 29 -5.08 -3.03 1.78
CA LYS A 29 -5.91 -4.06 1.15
C LYS A 29 -5.27 -4.52 -0.15
N PRO A 30 -4.75 -5.75 -0.23
CA PRO A 30 -4.46 -6.35 -1.51
C PRO A 30 -5.79 -6.66 -2.22
N SER A 31 -5.91 -6.23 -3.47
CA SER A 31 -7.03 -6.53 -4.36
C SER A 31 -6.52 -7.30 -5.58
N GLN A 32 -7.35 -8.16 -6.16
CA GLN A 32 -7.00 -9.00 -7.32
C GLN A 32 -7.92 -8.66 -8.48
N PRO A 33 -7.71 -7.52 -9.17
CA PRO A 33 -8.56 -7.15 -10.29
C PRO A 33 -8.43 -8.15 -11.42
N SER A 34 -9.55 -8.47 -12.07
CA SER A 34 -9.56 -9.27 -13.29
C SER A 34 -9.38 -8.36 -14.49
N LEU A 35 -8.16 -8.29 -15.04
CA LEU A 35 -7.87 -7.58 -16.27
C LEU A 35 -7.88 -8.58 -17.43
N GLY A 36 -8.70 -8.33 -18.45
CA GLY A 36 -8.77 -9.21 -19.63
C GLY A 36 -7.46 -9.25 -20.45
N SER A 37 -6.56 -8.31 -20.17
CA SER A 37 -5.25 -8.11 -20.77
C SER A 37 -4.11 -8.77 -19.97
N THR A 38 -4.38 -9.40 -18.82
CA THR A 38 -3.34 -10.07 -18.03
C THR A 38 -2.69 -11.20 -18.84
N PRO A 39 -1.34 -11.25 -18.93
CA PRO A 39 -0.63 -12.35 -19.57
C PRO A 39 -0.99 -13.72 -18.95
N PRO A 40 -1.07 -14.80 -19.74
CA PRO A 40 -1.30 -16.14 -19.19
C PRO A 40 -0.22 -16.55 -18.18
N GLY A 41 -0.63 -17.14 -17.06
CA GLY A 41 0.29 -17.59 -16.00
C GLY A 41 0.69 -16.48 -15.02
N TYR A 42 -0.02 -15.35 -15.02
CA TYR A 42 0.21 -14.24 -14.10
C TYR A 42 -1.08 -13.81 -13.39
N THR A 43 -0.91 -13.31 -12.16
CA THR A 43 -1.95 -12.76 -11.31
C THR A 43 -1.62 -11.31 -10.94
N VAL A 44 -2.58 -10.41 -11.12
CA VAL A 44 -2.46 -8.98 -10.77
C VAL A 44 -2.84 -8.77 -9.31
N ASN A 45 -2.02 -8.03 -8.57
CA ASN A 45 -2.27 -7.62 -7.20
C ASN A 45 -2.19 -6.10 -7.10
N ASP A 46 -3.30 -5.45 -6.80
CA ASP A 46 -3.35 -4.03 -6.49
C ASP A 46 -3.14 -3.86 -4.98
N LEU A 47 -2.21 -3.00 -4.59
CA LEU A 47 -2.09 -2.53 -3.21
C LEU A 47 -2.92 -1.26 -3.06
N LEU A 48 -3.98 -1.35 -2.27
CA LEU A 48 -4.88 -0.26 -1.96
C LEU A 48 -4.68 0.15 -0.50
N VAL A 49 -4.78 1.44 -0.21
CA VAL A 49 -4.72 1.96 1.15
C VAL A 49 -5.92 2.83 1.46
N ASP A 50 -6.43 2.69 2.68
CA ASP A 50 -7.39 3.63 3.25
C ASP A 50 -6.61 4.54 4.19
N PHE A 51 -6.81 5.85 4.11
CA PHE A 51 -6.08 6.80 4.95
C PHE A 51 -6.89 8.05 5.27
N GLU A 52 -6.54 8.63 6.42
CA GLU A 52 -6.97 9.96 6.85
C GLU A 52 -5.77 10.90 6.80
N GLY A 53 -5.96 12.15 6.37
CA GLY A 53 -4.94 13.19 6.42
C GLY A 53 -4.03 13.30 5.18
N ARG A 54 -2.82 13.85 5.36
CA ARG A 54 -2.06 14.51 4.27
C ARG A 54 -0.79 13.77 3.85
N GLY A 55 -0.65 13.55 2.54
CA GLY A 55 0.59 13.11 1.87
C GLY A 55 0.99 11.68 2.21
N LEU A 56 1.48 10.87 1.28
CA LEU A 56 1.84 9.48 1.59
C LEU A 56 3.29 9.22 1.17
N GLY A 57 4.12 8.84 2.15
CA GLY A 57 5.41 8.20 1.93
C GLY A 57 5.22 6.69 2.08
N MET A 58 5.73 5.94 1.11
CA MET A 58 5.60 4.49 1.03
C MET A 58 6.95 3.85 0.82
N GLN A 59 7.12 2.66 1.39
CA GLN A 59 8.26 1.79 1.18
C GLN A 59 7.79 0.35 1.04
N MET A 60 8.44 -0.39 0.16
CA MET A 60 8.10 -1.78 -0.10
C MET A 60 9.34 -2.61 -0.40
N ILE A 61 9.37 -3.81 0.19
CA ILE A 61 10.26 -4.89 -0.19
C ILE A 61 9.42 -6.08 -0.65
N LEU A 62 9.58 -6.49 -1.89
CA LEU A 62 9.07 -7.76 -2.41
C LEU A 62 10.26 -8.66 -2.71
N GLN A 63 10.34 -9.78 -1.98
CA GLN A 63 11.35 -10.81 -2.15
C GLN A 63 10.67 -12.09 -2.61
N LEU A 64 11.10 -12.60 -3.75
CA LEU A 64 10.62 -13.87 -4.29
C LEU A 64 11.62 -14.98 -4.00
N ASP A 65 11.11 -16.09 -3.47
CA ASP A 65 11.83 -17.36 -3.36
C ASP A 65 11.70 -18.18 -4.66
N SER A 66 10.59 -17.98 -5.39
CA SER A 66 10.32 -18.57 -6.71
C SER A 66 9.40 -17.67 -7.54
N GLY A 67 9.32 -17.94 -8.85
CA GLY A 67 8.50 -17.20 -9.81
C GLY A 67 9.16 -15.90 -10.29
N SER A 68 8.36 -15.00 -10.86
CA SER A 68 8.81 -13.74 -11.44
C SER A 68 7.78 -12.63 -11.31
N ILE A 69 8.26 -11.39 -11.40
CA ILE A 69 7.45 -10.18 -11.52
C ILE A 69 7.28 -9.88 -13.01
N PHE A 70 6.05 -9.64 -13.45
CA PHE A 70 5.80 -9.19 -14.82
C PHE A 70 6.26 -7.74 -15.00
N GLN A 71 7.15 -7.52 -15.96
CA GLN A 71 7.65 -6.23 -16.40
C GLN A 71 7.46 -6.13 -17.91
N HIS A 72 6.53 -5.31 -18.36
CA HIS A 72 6.29 -5.14 -19.78
C HIS A 72 7.45 -4.37 -20.42
N GLU A 73 7.93 -4.75 -21.61
CA GLU A 73 9.10 -4.08 -22.24
C GLU A 73 8.94 -2.54 -22.35
N LEU A 74 7.76 -2.08 -22.79
CA LEU A 74 7.43 -0.66 -22.90
C LEU A 74 7.25 0.07 -21.56
N GLY A 75 6.91 -0.65 -20.48
CA GLY A 75 6.65 -0.08 -19.16
C GLY A 75 7.83 -0.25 -18.19
N SER A 76 8.72 -1.22 -18.41
CA SER A 76 9.93 -1.48 -17.61
C SER A 76 10.88 -0.28 -17.48
N GLN A 77 10.79 0.69 -18.39
CA GLN A 77 11.53 1.94 -18.32
C GLN A 77 10.98 2.92 -17.27
N PHE A 78 9.76 2.66 -16.81
CA PHE A 78 8.88 3.59 -16.11
C PHE A 78 8.20 2.88 -14.94
N HIS A 79 8.70 3.07 -13.73
CA HIS A 79 8.10 2.49 -12.52
C HIS A 79 6.76 3.16 -12.11
N TYR A 80 6.05 3.79 -13.04
CA TYR A 80 4.87 4.62 -12.82
C TYR A 80 3.72 4.19 -13.74
N PRO A 81 2.46 4.56 -13.42
CA PRO A 81 1.32 4.02 -14.12
C PRO A 81 1.34 4.40 -15.61
N PRO A 82 1.10 3.45 -16.52
CA PRO A 82 1.12 3.71 -17.95
C PRO A 82 -0.03 4.63 -18.38
N SER A 83 0.14 5.29 -19.52
CA SER A 83 -0.96 6.06 -20.13
C SER A 83 -2.00 5.11 -20.71
N ARG A 84 -3.27 5.40 -20.46
CA ARG A 84 -4.41 4.61 -20.95
C ARG A 84 -4.45 4.48 -22.48
N ASP A 85 -3.91 5.46 -23.20
CA ASP A 85 -3.85 5.43 -24.67
C ASP A 85 -2.94 4.30 -25.18
N LEU A 86 -1.93 3.91 -24.41
CA LEU A 86 -1.00 2.83 -24.76
C LEU A 86 -1.67 1.45 -24.71
N PHE A 87 -2.73 1.27 -23.91
CA PHE A 87 -3.44 -0.02 -23.80
C PHE A 87 -4.08 -0.47 -25.11
N ARG A 88 -4.33 0.44 -26.05
CA ARG A 88 -4.84 0.07 -27.38
C ARG A 88 -3.79 -0.63 -28.25
N VAL A 89 -2.52 -0.31 -28.02
CA VAL A 89 -1.39 -0.80 -28.84
C VAL A 89 -0.66 -1.94 -28.13
N ALA A 90 -0.59 -1.89 -26.80
CA ALA A 90 -0.02 -2.93 -25.95
C ALA A 90 -0.95 -3.16 -24.73
N PRO A 91 -2.02 -3.96 -24.88
CA PRO A 91 -3.00 -4.17 -23.81
C PRO A 91 -2.39 -4.71 -22.51
N THR A 92 -1.37 -5.56 -22.61
CA THR A 92 -0.66 -6.16 -21.48
C THR A 92 0.00 -5.14 -20.55
N LEU A 93 0.21 -3.90 -21.00
CA LEU A 93 0.68 -2.81 -20.12
C LEU A 93 -0.28 -2.51 -18.97
N GLU A 94 -1.58 -2.79 -19.13
CA GLU A 94 -2.55 -2.59 -18.06
C GLU A 94 -2.26 -3.48 -16.84
N ALA A 95 -1.67 -4.65 -17.08
CA ALA A 95 -1.25 -5.60 -16.06
C ALA A 95 0.23 -5.44 -15.68
N ASP A 96 0.90 -4.36 -16.09
CA ASP A 96 2.31 -4.16 -15.74
C ASP A 96 2.50 -3.88 -14.23
N THR A 97 3.72 -4.09 -13.74
CA THR A 97 4.09 -3.81 -12.35
C THR A 97 4.61 -2.38 -12.23
N PHE A 98 3.93 -1.54 -11.44
CA PHE A 98 4.27 -0.13 -11.27
C PHE A 98 3.90 0.40 -9.88
N LEU A 99 4.52 1.51 -9.51
CA LEU A 99 4.17 2.30 -8.34
C LEU A 99 3.12 3.34 -8.72
N SER A 100 2.18 3.62 -7.84
CA SER A 100 1.09 4.57 -8.09
C SER A 100 0.87 5.49 -6.89
N MET A 101 0.16 6.57 -7.14
CA MET A 101 -0.42 7.46 -6.14
C MET A 101 -1.82 7.85 -6.61
N GLY A 102 -2.75 6.90 -6.57
CA GLY A 102 -4.20 7.13 -6.69
C GLY A 102 -4.94 6.18 -7.63
N GLY A 103 -4.32 5.76 -8.73
CA GLY A 103 -5.05 5.01 -9.75
C GLY A 103 -4.21 4.12 -10.68
N PRO A 104 -4.85 3.31 -11.53
CA PRO A 104 -4.17 2.32 -12.35
C PRO A 104 -3.54 2.89 -13.64
N ASP A 105 -3.71 4.18 -13.93
CA ASP A 105 -3.16 4.82 -15.12
C ASP A 105 -2.71 6.26 -14.85
N SER A 106 -1.95 6.84 -15.78
CA SER A 106 -1.40 8.19 -15.64
C SER A 106 -2.47 9.31 -15.61
N SER A 107 -3.74 9.01 -15.89
CA SER A 107 -4.84 9.98 -15.84
C SER A 107 -5.56 10.01 -14.50
N SER A 108 -5.35 8.96 -13.69
CA SER A 108 -5.99 8.75 -12.39
C SER A 108 -4.98 8.66 -11.24
N SER A 109 -3.68 8.65 -11.53
CA SER A 109 -2.60 8.70 -10.55
C SER A 109 -1.89 10.05 -10.59
N GLU A 110 -1.48 10.50 -9.41
CA GLU A 110 -0.49 11.56 -9.28
C GLU A 110 0.89 11.11 -9.74
N VAL A 111 1.77 12.09 -9.99
CA VAL A 111 3.16 11.83 -10.34
C VAL A 111 3.93 11.30 -9.13
N VAL A 112 4.55 10.14 -9.32
CA VAL A 112 5.35 9.45 -8.30
C VAL A 112 6.80 9.93 -8.32
N LEU A 113 7.34 10.25 -7.13
CA LEU A 113 8.76 10.42 -6.89
C LEU A 113 9.31 9.14 -6.25
N VAL A 114 10.21 8.46 -6.97
CA VAL A 114 10.99 7.35 -6.41
C VAL A 114 12.25 7.91 -5.75
N VAL A 115 12.37 7.72 -4.44
CA VAL A 115 13.44 8.31 -3.62
C VAL A 115 14.68 7.42 -3.56
N GLY A 116 14.49 6.10 -3.62
CA GLY A 116 15.59 5.13 -3.48
C GLY A 116 15.09 3.76 -3.07
N ALA A 117 15.93 3.00 -2.37
CA ALA A 117 15.55 1.78 -1.66
C ALA A 117 14.76 2.10 -0.37
N SER A 118 14.18 1.09 0.24
CA SER A 118 13.63 1.18 1.57
C SER A 118 14.70 1.49 2.62
N THR A 119 14.34 2.27 3.62
CA THR A 119 15.15 2.59 4.81
C THR A 119 14.53 2.07 6.11
N GLU A 120 13.23 1.75 6.10
CA GLU A 120 12.51 1.29 7.29
C GLU A 120 12.67 -0.21 7.56
N PHE A 121 13.11 -0.98 6.56
CA PHE A 121 13.26 -2.42 6.67
C PHE A 121 14.74 -2.85 6.76
N PRO A 122 15.15 -3.61 7.79
CA PRO A 122 16.50 -4.16 7.88
C PRO A 122 16.80 -5.17 6.76
N GLU A 123 15.79 -5.71 6.09
CA GLU A 123 15.91 -6.56 4.91
C GLU A 123 16.37 -5.81 3.65
N SER A 124 16.34 -4.48 3.64
CA SER A 124 16.80 -3.70 2.49
C SER A 124 18.29 -3.87 2.28
N GLY A 125 18.70 -4.06 1.02
CA GLY A 125 20.11 -4.05 0.63
C GLY A 125 20.71 -2.64 0.52
N GLY A 126 19.89 -1.59 0.71
CA GLY A 126 20.28 -0.18 0.57
C GLY A 126 20.41 0.30 -0.89
N ALA A 127 20.24 -0.59 -1.87
CA ALA A 127 20.23 -0.27 -3.30
C ALA A 127 18.83 -0.50 -3.85
N ARG A 128 18.31 0.48 -4.61
CA ARG A 128 16.97 0.39 -5.20
C ARG A 128 16.91 -0.82 -6.14
N GLN A 129 15.89 -1.64 -5.97
CA GLN A 129 15.58 -2.76 -6.84
C GLN A 129 14.14 -2.62 -7.37
N PHE A 130 13.95 -2.84 -8.67
CA PHE A 130 12.63 -2.92 -9.28
C PHE A 130 12.77 -3.67 -10.60
N ASP A 131 12.81 -4.99 -10.52
CA ASP A 131 13.05 -5.89 -11.65
C ASP A 131 12.21 -7.17 -11.53
N GLU A 132 12.46 -8.14 -12.39
CA GLU A 132 11.70 -9.40 -12.43
C GLU A 132 11.90 -10.29 -11.18
N SER A 133 12.95 -10.04 -10.38
CA SER A 133 13.31 -10.87 -9.24
C SER A 133 12.91 -10.30 -7.88
N GLY A 134 12.63 -9.00 -7.82
CA GLY A 134 12.23 -8.34 -6.58
C GLY A 134 12.01 -6.84 -6.71
N ILE A 135 11.50 -6.28 -5.62
CA ILE A 135 11.31 -4.83 -5.45
C ILE A 135 11.90 -4.42 -4.11
N ASP A 136 12.68 -3.35 -4.08
CA ASP A 136 13.13 -2.64 -2.89
C ASP A 136 13.11 -1.15 -3.22
N VAL A 137 12.05 -0.47 -2.78
CA VAL A 137 11.77 0.89 -3.23
C VAL A 137 11.06 1.74 -2.18
N ALA A 138 11.43 3.01 -2.13
CA ALA A 138 10.76 4.08 -1.41
C ALA A 138 10.19 5.10 -2.41
N TRP A 139 8.92 5.47 -2.26
CA TRP A 139 8.27 6.46 -3.13
C TRP A 139 7.21 7.29 -2.41
N GLY A 140 6.74 8.33 -3.08
CA GLY A 140 5.60 9.14 -2.65
C GLY A 140 5.17 10.08 -3.78
N ALA A 141 4.23 10.98 -3.50
CA ALA A 141 3.88 12.04 -4.45
C ALA A 141 5.02 13.05 -4.60
N ILE A 142 5.32 13.49 -5.84
CA ILE A 142 6.42 14.44 -6.11
C ILE A 142 6.15 15.86 -5.61
N LEU A 143 4.90 16.30 -5.67
CA LEU A 143 4.47 17.58 -5.13
C LEU A 143 3.85 17.35 -3.75
N PRO A 144 3.77 18.40 -2.90
CA PRO A 144 2.86 18.39 -1.75
C PRO A 144 1.42 18.29 -2.27
N ALA A 145 1.03 17.08 -2.65
CA ALA A 145 -0.30 16.74 -3.08
C ALA A 145 -1.14 16.61 -1.82
N TRP A 146 -2.13 17.49 -1.72
CA TRP A 146 -3.14 17.37 -0.69
C TRP A 146 -4.13 16.31 -1.15
N PHE A 147 -3.96 15.10 -0.64
CA PHE A 147 -4.97 14.07 -0.78
C PHE A 147 -6.01 14.29 0.32
N PRO A 148 -7.31 14.41 -0.02
CA PRO A 148 -8.36 14.27 0.99
C PRO A 148 -8.32 12.83 1.53
N ASP A 149 -9.03 12.59 2.63
CA ASP A 149 -9.28 11.23 3.12
C ASP A 149 -9.88 10.39 1.97
N GLN A 150 -9.31 9.21 1.75
CA GLN A 150 -9.72 8.32 0.67
C GLN A 150 -9.68 6.87 1.11
N ASP A 151 -10.65 6.13 0.57
CA ASP A 151 -10.69 4.67 0.60
C ASP A 151 -10.22 4.14 -0.76
N ASP A 152 -9.65 2.93 -0.76
CA ASP A 152 -9.20 2.21 -1.95
C ASP A 152 -8.16 2.98 -2.79
N PHE A 153 -7.34 3.82 -2.16
CA PHE A 153 -6.32 4.60 -2.84
C PHE A 153 -5.18 3.69 -3.31
N MET A 154 -4.99 3.60 -4.62
CA MET A 154 -4.01 2.67 -5.19
C MET A 154 -2.58 3.19 -5.05
N VAL A 155 -1.70 2.40 -4.43
CA VAL A 155 -0.29 2.75 -4.22
C VAL A 155 0.69 1.92 -5.04
N ALA A 156 0.27 0.74 -5.51
CA ALA A 156 1.06 -0.06 -6.45
C ALA A 156 0.18 -1.09 -7.16
N ARG A 157 0.60 -1.48 -8.37
CA ARG A 157 0.19 -2.72 -9.04
C ARG A 157 1.38 -3.64 -9.10
N ILE A 158 1.21 -4.89 -8.69
CA ILE A 158 2.23 -5.92 -8.71
C ILE A 158 1.65 -7.15 -9.39
N THR A 159 2.19 -7.49 -10.55
CA THR A 159 1.75 -8.66 -11.31
C THR A 159 2.80 -9.75 -11.18
N LEU A 160 2.39 -10.89 -10.63
CA LEU A 160 3.27 -11.99 -10.24
C LEU A 160 2.94 -13.23 -11.04
N SER A 161 3.94 -14.05 -11.37
CA SER A 161 3.69 -15.35 -11.96
C SER A 161 2.86 -16.23 -11.01
N ASP A 162 2.02 -17.11 -11.56
CA ASP A 162 1.12 -17.96 -10.77
C ASP A 162 1.86 -18.98 -9.89
N ASP A 163 3.17 -19.20 -10.13
CA ASP A 163 4.08 -20.02 -9.32
C ASP A 163 4.95 -19.18 -8.36
N ALA A 164 4.71 -17.87 -8.27
CA ALA A 164 5.47 -17.00 -7.40
C ALA A 164 5.21 -17.32 -5.92
N SER A 165 6.31 -17.37 -5.16
CA SER A 165 6.29 -17.53 -3.70
C SER A 165 7.34 -16.63 -3.07
N GLY A 166 7.11 -16.23 -1.81
CA GLY A 166 8.00 -15.30 -1.10
C GLY A 166 7.24 -14.42 -0.13
N ARG A 167 7.67 -13.16 0.00
CA ARG A 167 7.09 -12.20 0.95
C ARG A 167 7.10 -10.78 0.44
N LEU A 168 6.15 -10.00 0.94
CA LEU A 168 6.08 -8.56 0.75
C LEU A 168 6.03 -7.87 2.11
N LEU A 169 6.95 -6.94 2.33
CA LEU A 169 6.99 -6.01 3.45
C LEU A 169 6.57 -4.65 2.92
N PHE A 170 5.61 -4.01 3.57
CA PHE A 170 5.13 -2.69 3.20
C PHE A 170 5.12 -1.80 4.41
N ALA A 171 5.66 -0.59 4.27
CA ALA A 171 5.56 0.42 5.29
C ALA A 171 5.05 1.70 4.63
N GLY A 172 4.09 2.35 5.27
CA GLY A 172 3.49 3.55 4.73
C GLY A 172 3.02 4.48 5.82
N GLY A 173 3.01 5.76 5.53
CA GLY A 173 2.56 6.76 6.45
C GLY A 173 2.46 8.12 5.80
N THR A 174 1.62 8.93 6.40
CA THR A 174 1.49 10.35 6.11
C THR A 174 2.36 11.19 7.06
N ASP A 175 2.63 10.65 8.25
CA ASP A 175 3.61 11.08 9.23
C ASP A 175 4.23 9.87 9.96
N LEU A 176 5.07 10.14 10.96
CA LEU A 176 5.60 9.12 11.87
C LEU A 176 4.66 8.96 13.07
N PRO A 177 4.43 7.74 13.58
CA PRO A 177 5.08 6.48 13.17
C PRO A 177 4.46 5.85 11.91
N TRP A 178 5.27 5.12 11.14
CA TRP A 178 4.81 4.40 9.96
C TRP A 178 3.97 3.18 10.34
N SER A 179 2.98 2.86 9.51
CA SER A 179 2.23 1.60 9.56
C SER A 179 2.98 0.52 8.80
N PHE A 180 3.23 -0.62 9.44
CA PHE A 180 3.98 -1.75 8.89
C PHE A 180 3.07 -2.94 8.62
N HIS A 181 3.17 -3.52 7.43
CA HIS A 181 2.33 -4.61 6.95
C HIS A 181 3.16 -5.69 6.27
N ASN A 182 2.81 -6.95 6.52
CA ASN A 182 3.51 -8.12 6.01
C ASN A 182 2.55 -9.05 5.29
N TYR A 183 2.95 -9.49 4.10
CA TYR A 183 2.20 -10.44 3.28
C TYR A 183 3.10 -11.60 2.88
N VAL A 184 2.50 -12.78 2.80
CA VAL A 184 3.09 -13.92 2.09
C VAL A 184 2.68 -13.84 0.64
N VAL A 185 3.62 -14.09 -0.26
CA VAL A 185 3.32 -14.36 -1.67
C VAL A 185 3.09 -15.85 -1.81
N ALA A 186 1.90 -16.25 -2.26
CA ALA A 186 1.56 -17.65 -2.48
C ALA A 186 0.76 -17.82 -3.78
N ASN A 187 1.35 -18.53 -4.74
CA ASN A 187 0.77 -18.75 -6.07
C ASN A 187 0.39 -17.43 -6.77
N GLY A 188 1.33 -16.49 -6.82
CA GLY A 188 1.12 -15.17 -7.45
C GLY A 188 0.21 -14.22 -6.68
N ARG A 189 -0.22 -14.57 -5.45
CA ARG A 189 -1.17 -13.77 -4.67
C ARG A 189 -0.55 -13.23 -3.39
N LEU A 190 -0.90 -11.99 -3.04
CA LEU A 190 -0.61 -11.40 -1.74
C LEU A 190 -1.63 -11.87 -0.69
N VAL A 191 -1.15 -12.58 0.33
CA VAL A 191 -1.97 -13.10 1.43
C VAL A 191 -1.53 -12.43 2.73
N PRO A 192 -2.42 -11.71 3.44
CA PRO A 192 -2.06 -11.05 4.70
C PRO A 192 -1.70 -12.10 5.76
N ILE A 193 -0.64 -11.83 6.52
CA ILE A 193 -0.28 -12.65 7.68
C ILE A 193 -1.14 -12.14 8.85
N PRO A 194 -1.99 -12.99 9.47
CA PRO A 194 -2.76 -12.56 10.64
C PRO A 194 -1.81 -12.10 11.74
N GLU A 195 -2.09 -10.93 12.31
CA GLU A 195 -1.32 -10.45 13.45
C GLU A 195 -1.37 -11.47 14.60
N PRO A 196 -0.28 -11.62 15.39
CA PRO A 196 -0.22 -12.59 16.48
C PRO A 196 -1.38 -12.48 17.48
N THR A 197 -1.90 -11.27 17.70
CA THR A 197 -3.05 -11.00 18.55
C THR A 197 -4.32 -11.67 18.01
N THR A 198 -4.56 -11.61 16.70
CA THR A 198 -5.70 -12.24 16.04
C THR A 198 -5.63 -13.76 16.17
N ALA A 199 -4.45 -14.34 15.96
CA ALA A 199 -4.23 -15.78 16.17
C ALA A 199 -4.48 -16.19 17.63
N THR A 200 -4.00 -15.38 18.59
CA THR A 200 -4.18 -15.62 20.02
C THR A 200 -5.66 -15.54 20.43
N LEU A 201 -6.39 -14.54 19.94
CA LEU A 201 -7.83 -14.37 20.20
C LEU A 201 -8.65 -15.52 19.59
N LEU A 202 -8.30 -16.00 18.40
CA LEU A 202 -8.92 -17.18 17.79
C LEU A 202 -8.73 -18.41 18.68
N ILE A 203 -7.50 -18.66 19.14
CA ILE A 203 -7.18 -19.78 20.03
C ILE A 203 -7.97 -19.67 21.34
N LEU A 204 -8.02 -18.49 21.96
CA LEU A 204 -8.81 -18.24 23.18
C LEU A 204 -10.31 -18.43 22.95
N GLY A 205 -10.84 -17.99 21.80
CA GLY A 205 -12.24 -18.18 21.42
C GLY A 205 -12.62 -19.65 21.26
N VAL A 206 -11.77 -20.45 20.60
CA VAL A 206 -11.97 -21.89 20.44
C VAL A 206 -11.94 -22.61 21.80
N MET A 207 -10.99 -22.25 22.67
CA MET A 207 -10.89 -22.82 24.02
C MET A 207 -12.07 -22.42 24.92
N GLY A 208 -12.55 -21.19 24.82
CA GLY A 208 -13.71 -20.69 25.57
C GLY A 208 -15.04 -21.31 25.10
N GLY A 209 -15.22 -21.46 23.78
CA GLY A 209 -16.43 -22.04 23.19
C GLY A 209 -16.56 -23.55 23.43
N GLY A 210 -15.45 -24.29 23.40
CA GLY A 210 -15.43 -25.74 23.65
C GLY A 210 -15.86 -26.13 25.07
N ARG A 211 -15.65 -25.25 26.06
CA ARG A 211 -16.00 -25.50 27.47
C ARG A 211 -17.49 -25.34 27.76
N ARG A 212 -18.25 -24.61 26.93
CA ARG A 212 -19.67 -24.32 27.15
C ARG A 212 -20.64 -25.38 26.62
N ARG A 213 -20.15 -26.38 25.87
CA ARG A 213 -20.97 -27.43 25.23
C ARG A 213 -21.05 -28.76 26.00
N ARG A 214 -20.56 -28.81 27.25
CA ARG A 214 -20.57 -30.02 28.11
C ARG A 214 -21.33 -29.83 29.44
N GLY A 215 -22.35 -28.96 29.47
CA GLY A 215 -23.24 -28.77 30.61
C GLY A 215 -24.68 -29.11 30.23
#